data_AF-A0A1E3VQS6-F1
#
_entry.id   AF-A0A1E3VQS6-F1
#
_cell.length_a   1.000
_cell.length_b   1.000
_cell.length_c   1.000
_cell.angle_alpha   90.00
_cell.angle_beta   90.00
_cell.angle_gamma   90.00
#
_symmetry.space_group_name_H-M   'P 1'
#
loop_
_entity.id
_entity.type
_entity.pdbx_description
1 polymer ?
#
loop_
_entity_poly.entity_id
_entity_poly.type
_entity_poly.pdbx_seq_one_letter_code
_entity_poly.pdbx_strand_id
1 'polypeptide(L)'
;MVVFRFLPVAVLLVSVQAVAYDGLEADFATCTQSNDSGAVVSACTRLIDNAAVENSVTGMFYGLRAANNTDAAQNCADAKKSLALAEDATIKSLSQQLIDQNC
;
A
#
# COMPACT_ATOMS: atom_id res chain seq x y z
N MET A 1 -54.19 -3.33 -13.85
CA MET A 1 -53.56 -3.90 -12.64
C MET A 1 -52.32 -4.66 -13.08
N VAL A 2 -51.14 -4.08 -12.89
CA VAL A 2 -49.87 -4.73 -13.22
C VAL A 2 -49.20 -5.06 -11.88
N VAL A 3 -49.18 -6.34 -11.53
CA VAL A 3 -48.55 -6.85 -10.31
C VAL A 3 -47.05 -6.96 -10.57
N PHE A 4 -46.28 -5.97 -10.12
CA PHE A 4 -44.83 -6.05 -10.10
C PHE A 4 -44.41 -7.01 -8.98
N ARG A 5 -43.96 -8.21 -9.38
CA ARG A 5 -43.32 -9.20 -8.51
C ARG A 5 -41.98 -8.66 -8.05
N PHE A 6 -41.88 -8.29 -6.77
CA PHE A 6 -40.61 -8.05 -6.10
C PHE A 6 -39.87 -9.38 -5.93
N LEU A 7 -38.82 -9.58 -6.72
CA LEU A 7 -37.79 -10.60 -6.46
C LEU A 7 -36.86 -10.06 -5.35
N PRO A 8 -36.70 -10.77 -4.22
CA PRO A 8 -35.66 -10.44 -3.27
C PRO A 8 -34.33 -10.87 -3.89
N VAL A 9 -33.57 -9.92 -4.41
CA VAL A 9 -32.16 -10.14 -4.74
C VAL A 9 -31.43 -10.29 -3.41
N ALA A 10 -31.31 -11.53 -2.95
CA ALA A 10 -30.40 -11.94 -1.91
C ALA A 10 -28.96 -11.72 -2.43
N VAL A 11 -28.48 -10.48 -2.34
CA VAL A 11 -27.05 -10.20 -2.49
C VAL A 11 -26.39 -10.84 -1.28
N LEU A 12 -25.75 -11.98 -1.54
CA LEU A 12 -24.79 -12.62 -0.66
C LEU A 12 -23.81 -11.56 -0.17
N LEU A 13 -24.00 -11.11 1.07
CA LEU A 13 -22.98 -10.45 1.85
C LEU A 13 -21.89 -11.49 2.06
N VAL A 14 -20.97 -11.60 1.08
CA VAL A 14 -19.66 -12.19 1.33
C VAL A 14 -19.07 -11.28 2.39
N SER A 15 -19.18 -11.73 3.64
CA SER A 15 -18.51 -11.16 4.78
C SER A 15 -17.03 -11.34 4.47
N VAL A 16 -16.44 -10.34 3.83
CA VAL A 16 -15.00 -10.20 3.74
C VAL A 16 -14.58 -10.12 5.19
N GLN A 17 -14.17 -11.25 5.74
CA GLN A 17 -13.47 -11.28 7.00
C GLN A 17 -12.26 -10.40 6.74
N ALA A 18 -12.32 -9.16 7.20
CA ALA A 18 -11.14 -8.35 7.41
C ALA A 18 -10.35 -9.12 8.46
N VAL A 19 -9.58 -10.12 8.01
CA VAL A 19 -8.60 -10.79 8.83
C VAL A 19 -7.62 -9.67 9.14
N ALA A 20 -7.77 -9.08 10.33
CA ALA A 20 -6.86 -8.06 10.80
C ALA A 20 -5.47 -8.69 10.73
N TYR A 21 -4.59 -8.10 9.93
CA TYR A 21 -3.22 -8.54 9.86
C TYR A 21 -2.61 -8.36 11.26
N ASP A 22 -2.40 -9.46 12.00
CA ASP A 22 -1.98 -9.42 13.41
C ASP A 22 -0.63 -8.69 13.61
N GLY A 23 0.21 -8.65 12.57
CA GLY A 23 1.49 -7.95 12.56
C GLY A 23 1.42 -6.47 12.19
N LEU A 24 0.23 -5.89 11.99
CA LEU A 24 0.06 -4.55 11.42
C LEU A 24 0.81 -3.48 12.21
N GLU A 25 0.63 -3.44 13.53
CA GLU A 25 1.25 -2.42 14.38
C GLU A 25 2.78 -2.53 14.40
N ALA A 26 3.29 -3.75 14.56
CA ALA A 26 4.73 -4.02 14.61
C ALA A 26 5.41 -3.70 13.27
N ASP A 27 4.79 -4.07 12.16
CA ASP A 27 5.32 -3.78 10.84
C ASP A 27 5.18 -2.31 10.47
N PHE A 28 4.09 -1.66 10.86
CA PHE A 28 3.95 -0.23 10.66
C PHE A 28 5.06 0.53 11.38
N ALA A 29 5.32 0.20 12.65
CA ALA A 29 6.41 0.78 13.41
C ALA A 29 7.78 0.51 12.75
N THR A 30 8.02 -0.73 12.34
CA THR A 30 9.28 -1.12 11.70
C THR A 30 9.48 -0.42 10.36
N CYS A 31 8.48 -0.42 9.48
CA CYS A 31 8.53 0.21 8.15
C CYS A 31 8.76 1.73 8.24
N THR A 32 8.21 2.41 9.26
CA THR A 32 8.25 3.87 9.34
C THR A 32 9.38 4.42 10.22
N GLN A 33 9.90 3.65 11.17
CA GLN A 33 10.80 4.16 12.21
C GLN A 33 12.09 3.34 12.39
N SER A 34 12.24 2.18 11.76
CA SER A 34 13.47 1.40 11.88
C SER A 34 14.63 2.05 11.13
N ASN A 35 15.84 1.92 11.68
CA ASN A 35 17.09 2.31 11.03
C ASN A 35 17.76 1.14 10.28
N ASP A 36 17.19 -0.05 10.36
CA ASP A 36 17.64 -1.22 9.59
C ASP A 36 16.87 -1.29 8.27
N SER A 37 17.54 -0.97 7.17
CA SER A 37 16.92 -0.94 5.84
C SER A 37 16.34 -2.30 5.42
N GLY A 38 16.96 -3.42 5.80
CA GLY A 38 16.42 -4.76 5.48
C GLY A 38 15.12 -5.05 6.24
N ALA A 39 15.04 -4.62 7.50
CA ALA A 39 13.83 -4.71 8.31
C ALA A 39 12.72 -3.79 7.76
N VAL A 40 13.06 -2.57 7.34
CA VAL A 40 12.13 -1.64 6.68
C VAL A 40 11.54 -2.28 5.43
N VAL A 41 12.39 -2.77 4.51
CA VAL A 41 11.94 -3.38 3.26
C VAL A 41 11.02 -4.58 3.52
N SER A 42 11.37 -5.43 4.49
CA SER A 42 10.57 -6.60 4.85
C SER A 42 9.21 -6.22 5.44
N ALA A 43 9.19 -5.24 6.35
CA ALA A 43 7.96 -4.78 7.01
C ALA A 43 7.04 -4.05 6.01
N CYS A 44 7.57 -3.11 5.23
CA CYS A 44 6.80 -2.41 4.22
C CYS A 44 6.23 -3.39 3.19
N THR A 45 6.97 -4.43 2.80
CA THR A 45 6.48 -5.49 1.91
C THR A 45 5.27 -6.21 2.50
N ARG A 46 5.34 -6.64 3.77
CA ARG A 46 4.17 -7.28 4.42
C ARG A 46 2.97 -6.35 4.50
N LEU A 47 3.17 -5.06 4.79
CA LEU A 47 2.06 -4.10 4.83
C LEU A 47 1.42 -3.91 3.45
N ILE A 48 2.23 -3.83 2.40
CA ILE A 48 1.75 -3.73 1.01
C ILE A 48 0.99 -5.00 0.61
N ASP A 49 1.55 -6.18 0.85
CA ASP A 49 0.97 -7.46 0.44
C ASP A 49 -0.33 -7.78 1.18
N ASN A 50 -0.49 -7.29 2.42
CA ASN A 50 -1.70 -7.45 3.22
C ASN A 50 -2.68 -6.27 3.08
N ALA A 51 -2.38 -5.26 2.26
CA ALA A 51 -3.29 -4.16 2.02
C ALA A 51 -4.49 -4.65 1.19
N ALA A 52 -5.70 -4.58 1.76
CA ALA A 52 -6.91 -4.98 1.06
C ALA A 52 -7.19 -4.11 -0.19
N VAL A 53 -6.77 -2.84 -0.14
CA VAL A 53 -6.83 -1.87 -1.25
C VAL A 53 -5.62 -0.96 -1.17
N GLU A 54 -5.07 -0.59 -2.33
CA GLU A 54 -4.04 0.44 -2.41
C GLU A 54 -4.66 1.83 -2.20
N ASN A 55 -4.03 2.63 -1.34
CA ASN A 55 -4.40 4.01 -1.03
C ASN A 55 -3.15 4.83 -0.71
N SER A 56 -3.31 6.07 -0.25
CA SER A 56 -2.19 6.96 0.09
C SER A 56 -1.24 6.40 1.17
N VAL A 57 -1.76 5.64 2.14
CA VAL A 57 -0.93 4.96 3.16
C VAL A 57 -0.11 3.84 2.53
N THR A 58 -0.70 3.05 1.65
CA THR A 58 0.04 2.01 0.91
C THR A 58 1.08 2.64 -0.03
N GLY A 59 0.75 3.79 -0.64
CA GLY A 59 1.68 4.62 -1.40
C GLY A 59 2.91 5.02 -0.60
N MET A 60 2.73 5.44 0.66
CA MET A 60 3.84 5.76 1.56
C MET A 60 4.75 4.54 1.80
N PHE A 61 4.19 3.34 2.00
CA PHE A 61 4.99 2.13 2.19
C PHE A 61 5.79 1.77 0.94
N TYR A 62 5.24 1.95 -0.26
CA TYR A 62 6.00 1.82 -1.50
C TYR A 62 7.19 2.79 -1.53
N GLY A 63 6.97 4.07 -1.20
CA GLY A 63 8.04 5.07 -1.14
C GLY A 63 9.14 4.70 -0.13
N LEU A 64 8.76 4.25 1.06
CA LEU A 64 9.71 3.81 2.10
C LEU A 64 10.50 2.59 1.68
N ARG A 65 9.86 1.61 1.02
CA ARG A 65 10.54 0.44 0.48
C ARG A 65 11.52 0.83 -0.61
N ALA A 66 11.12 1.69 -1.56
CA ALA A 66 12.01 2.20 -2.61
C ALA A 66 13.25 2.94 -2.06
N ALA A 67 13.08 3.70 -0.98
CA ALA A 67 14.18 4.44 -0.37
C ALA A 67 15.20 3.57 0.39
N ASN A 68 14.82 2.34 0.75
CA ASN A 68 15.64 1.44 1.59
C ASN A 68 16.11 0.18 0.88
N ASN A 69 15.48 -0.18 -0.24
CA ASN A 69 15.79 -1.40 -0.96
C ASN A 69 16.95 -1.19 -1.95
N THR A 70 17.62 -2.29 -2.29
CA THR A 70 18.82 -2.28 -3.15
C THR A 70 18.54 -2.70 -4.59
N ASP A 71 17.34 -3.20 -4.89
CA ASP A 71 16.90 -3.52 -6.24
C ASP A 71 16.34 -2.27 -6.94
N ALA A 72 17.14 -1.69 -7.84
CA ALA A 72 16.78 -0.48 -8.58
C ALA A 72 15.50 -0.62 -9.41
N ALA A 73 15.23 -1.80 -10.00
CA ALA A 73 14.04 -2.00 -10.81
C ALA A 73 12.78 -2.00 -9.94
N GLN A 74 12.85 -2.64 -8.77
CA GLN A 74 11.79 -2.60 -7.77
C GLN A 74 11.60 -1.18 -7.23
N ASN A 75 12.69 -0.48 -6.91
CA ASN A 75 12.64 0.89 -6.40
C ASN A 75 11.96 1.84 -7.39
N CYS A 76 12.23 1.70 -8.69
CA CYS A 76 11.58 2.48 -9.72
C CYS A 76 10.06 2.22 -9.78
N ALA A 77 9.64 0.96 -9.74
CA ALA A 77 8.23 0.59 -9.74
C ALA A 77 7.49 1.12 -8.50
N ASP A 78 8.11 0.96 -7.34
CA ASP A 78 7.60 1.41 -6.05
C ASP A 78 7.52 2.95 -5.98
N ALA A 79 8.52 3.67 -6.47
CA ALA A 79 8.51 5.13 -6.51
C ALA A 79 7.39 5.68 -7.41
N LYS A 80 7.14 5.04 -8.56
CA LYS A 80 6.00 5.37 -9.44
C LYS A 80 4.66 5.09 -8.76
N LYS A 81 4.54 3.98 -8.03
CA LYS A 81 3.34 3.66 -7.24
C LYS A 81 3.11 4.67 -6.13
N SER A 82 4.16 5.02 -5.38
CA SER A 82 4.12 6.06 -4.35
C SER A 82 3.62 7.39 -4.92
N LEU A 83 4.17 7.84 -6.07
CA LEU A 83 3.72 9.07 -6.73
C LEU A 83 2.25 9.03 -7.15
N ALA A 84 1.79 7.91 -7.70
CA ALA A 84 0.42 7.75 -8.18
C ALA A 84 -0.63 7.74 -7.05
N LEU A 85 -0.25 7.22 -5.88
CA LEU A 85 -1.14 7.08 -4.72
C LEU A 85 -1.03 8.25 -3.74
N ALA A 86 0.03 9.06 -3.83
CA ALA A 86 0.24 10.20 -2.95
C ALA A 86 -0.81 11.30 -3.17
N GLU A 87 -1.35 11.80 -2.06
CA GLU A 87 -2.22 12.98 -2.05
C GLU A 87 -1.44 14.25 -1.65
N ASP A 88 -0.45 14.10 -0.77
CA ASP A 88 0.40 15.17 -0.27
C ASP A 88 1.49 15.58 -1.27
N ALA A 89 1.69 16.90 -1.44
CA ALA A 89 2.65 17.45 -2.39
C ALA A 89 4.11 17.14 -2.04
N THR A 90 4.44 17.04 -0.75
CA THR A 90 5.78 16.68 -0.28
C THR A 90 6.07 15.23 -0.63
N ILE A 91 5.12 14.33 -0.39
CA ILE A 91 5.25 12.91 -0.76
C ILE A 91 5.39 12.77 -2.29
N LYS A 92 4.63 13.54 -3.08
CA LYS A 92 4.80 13.55 -4.55
C LYS A 92 6.20 14.00 -4.96
N SER A 93 6.72 15.07 -4.36
CA SER A 93 8.08 15.56 -4.63
C SER A 93 9.15 14.52 -4.28
N LEU A 94 9.04 13.89 -3.10
CA LEU A 94 9.96 12.82 -2.68
C LEU A 94 9.87 11.60 -3.61
N SER A 95 8.66 11.21 -4.02
CA SER A 95 8.46 10.11 -4.96
C SER A 95 9.08 10.40 -6.32
N GLN A 96 8.98 11.64 -6.81
CA GLN A 96 9.65 12.06 -8.04
C GLN A 96 11.18 11.98 -7.91
N GLN A 97 11.75 12.40 -6.77
CA GLN A 97 13.20 12.26 -6.53
C GLN A 97 13.64 10.79 -6.54
N LEU A 98 12.84 9.90 -5.96
CA LEU A 98 13.12 8.45 -6.00
C LEU A 98 13.05 7.89 -7.43
N ILE A 99 12.12 8.38 -8.26
CA ILE A 99 12.04 8.02 -9.69
C ILE A 99 13.33 8.47 -10.38
N ASP A 100 13.73 9.73 -10.22
CA ASP A 100 14.91 10.29 -10.88
C ASP A 100 16.21 9.56 -10.50
N GLN A 101 16.25 8.95 -9.31
CA GLN A 101 17.40 8.17 -8.82
C GLN A 101 17.43 6.72 -9.32
N ASN A 102 16.29 6.13 -9.70
CA ASN A 102 16.18 4.68 -9.91
C ASN A 102 15.65 4.23 -11.29
N CYS A 103 15.15 5.13 -12.16
CA CYS A 103 14.33 4.74 -13.34
C CYS A 103 14.93 4.87 -14.76
#